data_AF-A0A962ZW23-F1
#
_entry.id   AF-A0A962ZW23-F1
#
_cell.length_a   1.000
_cell.length_b   1.000
_cell.length_c   1.000
_cell.angle_alpha   90.00
_cell.angle_beta   90.00
_cell.angle_gamma   90.00
#
_symmetry.space_group_name_H-M   'P 1'
#
loop_
_entity.id
_entity.type
_entity.pdbx_description
1 polymer ?
#
loop_
_entity_poly.entity_id
_entity_poly.type
_entity_poly.pdbx_seq_one_letter_code
_entity_poly.pdbx_strand_id
1 'polypeptide(L)'
;PEQKRVVDGRLAGFLSQCVSNKLRVVDKALLQWQLQVQQISYRPDHDEYCWVFSLIKAGASQIDNTRDYGFEVAMDYRDLPLAALREQIDREFYTLSQAHYERYMLTADLFAASSGQAE
;
A
#
# COMPACT_ATOMS: atom_id res chain seq x y z
N PRO A 1 -22.41 -1.18 -5.82
CA PRO A 1 -21.76 -1.64 -4.58
C PRO A 1 -20.78 -0.59 -4.02
N GLU A 2 -21.31 0.42 -3.33
CA GLU A 2 -20.55 1.54 -2.75
C GLU A 2 -19.68 1.13 -1.55
N GLN A 3 -20.09 0.12 -0.78
CA GLN A 3 -19.35 -0.35 0.40
C GLN A 3 -17.93 -0.85 0.06
N LYS A 4 -17.74 -1.49 -1.11
CA LYS A 4 -16.40 -1.95 -1.55
C LYS A 4 -15.45 -0.79 -1.84
N ARG A 5 -15.94 0.34 -2.34
CA ARG A 5 -15.09 1.49 -2.73
C ARG A 5 -14.55 2.22 -1.51
N VAL A 6 -15.36 2.36 -0.46
CA VAL A 6 -14.93 2.98 0.80
C VAL A 6 -13.85 2.15 1.49
N VAL A 7 -13.97 0.82 1.45
CA VAL A 7 -12.95 -0.09 1.99
C VAL A 7 -11.65 -0.01 1.18
N ASP A 8 -11.74 0.01 -0.15
CA ASP A 8 -10.56 0.14 -1.05
C ASP A 8 -9.77 1.43 -0.78
N GLY A 9 -10.47 2.57 -0.61
CA GLY A 9 -9.83 3.84 -0.29
C GLY A 9 -9.15 3.84 1.08
N ARG A 10 -9.76 3.23 2.10
CA ARG A 10 -9.15 3.10 3.44
C ARG A 10 -7.90 2.22 3.41
N LEU A 11 -7.95 1.09 2.70
CA LEU A 11 -6.80 0.21 2.53
C LEU A 11 -5.65 0.93 1.81
N ALA A 12 -5.94 1.69 0.76
CA ALA A 12 -4.95 2.51 0.08
C ALA A 12 -4.31 3.54 1.04
N GLY A 13 -5.10 4.15 1.92
CA GLY A 13 -4.61 5.05 2.97
C GLY A 13 -3.67 4.36 3.96
N PHE A 14 -4.00 3.16 4.42
CA PHE A 14 -3.13 2.39 5.33
C PHE A 14 -1.80 2.02 4.68
N LEU A 15 -1.84 1.55 3.42
CA LEU A 15 -0.63 1.24 2.68
C LEU A 15 0.24 2.50 2.52
N SER A 16 -0.37 3.61 2.11
CA SER A 16 0.30 4.91 1.99
C SER A 16 0.97 5.31 3.29
N GLN A 17 0.29 5.16 4.42
CA GLN A 17 0.83 5.48 5.74
C GLN A 17 2.05 4.61 6.09
N CYS A 18 1.96 3.29 5.94
CA CYS A 18 3.08 2.38 6.23
C CYS A 18 4.31 2.69 5.36
N VAL A 19 4.09 2.99 4.08
CA VAL A 19 5.16 3.36 3.15
C VAL A 19 5.77 4.71 3.54
N SER A 20 4.95 5.74 3.77
CA SER A 20 5.39 7.10 4.13
C SER A 20 6.22 7.14 5.42
N ASN A 21 6.01 6.19 6.32
CA ASN A 21 6.74 6.08 7.57
C ASN A 21 8.16 5.52 7.39
N LYS A 22 8.43 4.83 6.28
CA LYS A 22 9.72 4.17 6.00
C LYS A 22 10.51 4.83 4.88
N LEU A 23 9.83 5.50 3.96
CA LEU A 23 10.45 6.21 2.84
C LEU A 23 9.62 7.44 2.50
N ARG A 24 10.25 8.44 1.86
CA ARG A 24 9.55 9.59 1.31
C ARG A 24 9.73 9.66 -0.20
N VAL A 25 8.69 10.10 -0.89
CA VAL A 25 8.80 10.50 -2.29
C VAL A 25 9.36 11.92 -2.33
N VAL A 26 10.38 12.12 -3.15
CA VAL A 26 11.08 13.40 -3.32
C VAL A 26 10.68 14.04 -4.64
N ASP A 27 10.51 13.21 -5.67
CA ASP A 27 10.16 13.62 -7.01
C ASP A 27 9.06 12.72 -7.59
N LYS A 28 7.82 13.23 -7.54
CA LYS A 28 6.65 12.53 -8.07
C LYS A 28 6.72 12.32 -9.58
N ALA A 29 7.21 13.33 -10.31
CA ALA A 29 7.23 13.30 -11.77
C ALA A 29 8.20 12.22 -12.25
N LEU A 30 9.37 12.14 -11.63
CA LEU A 30 10.34 11.07 -11.88
C LEU A 30 9.77 9.70 -11.54
N LEU A 31 9.10 9.54 -10.40
CA LEU A 31 8.46 8.28 -10.02
C LEU A 31 7.40 7.83 -11.05
N GLN A 32 6.53 8.75 -11.48
CA GLN A 32 5.53 8.46 -12.52
C GLN A 32 6.17 8.04 -13.83
N TRP A 33 7.20 8.77 -14.26
CA TRP A 33 7.93 8.45 -15.48
C TRP A 33 8.56 7.06 -15.39
N GLN A 34 9.19 6.70 -14.27
CA GLN A 34 9.77 5.38 -14.06
C GLN A 34 8.71 4.27 -14.11
N LEU A 35 7.55 4.47 -13.51
CA LEU A 35 6.44 3.52 -13.59
C LEU A 35 5.99 3.30 -15.04
N GLN A 36 5.95 4.35 -15.86
CA GLN A 36 5.62 4.24 -17.28
C GLN A 36 6.72 3.51 -18.07
N VAL A 37 7.99 3.86 -17.84
CA VAL A 37 9.15 3.24 -18.49
C VAL A 37 9.24 1.75 -18.18
N GLN A 38 9.00 1.36 -16.92
CA GLN A 38 8.96 -0.04 -16.50
C GLN A 38 7.64 -0.74 -16.81
N GLN A 39 6.69 -0.05 -17.47
CA GLN A 39 5.35 -0.56 -17.80
C GLN A 39 4.58 -1.12 -16.59
N ILE A 40 4.80 -0.52 -15.42
CA ILE A 40 4.17 -0.95 -14.18
C ILE A 40 2.77 -0.34 -14.12
N SER A 41 1.77 -1.20 -13.93
CA SER A 41 0.40 -0.74 -13.71
C SER A 41 0.30 0.00 -12.38
N TYR A 42 -0.07 1.28 -12.43
CA TYR A 42 -0.38 2.09 -11.27
C TYR A 42 -1.76 2.75 -11.44
N ARG A 43 -2.45 3.02 -10.33
CA ARG A 43 -3.73 3.73 -10.35
C ARG A 43 -3.45 5.22 -10.10
N PRO A 44 -3.72 6.12 -11.06
CA PRO A 44 -3.46 7.55 -10.91
C PRO A 44 -4.35 8.21 -9.83
N ASP A 45 -5.41 7.53 -9.39
CA ASP A 45 -6.30 7.96 -8.32
C ASP A 45 -5.68 7.77 -6.91
N HIS A 46 -4.64 6.94 -6.78
CA HIS A 46 -3.92 6.75 -5.52
C HIS A 46 -2.74 7.70 -5.37
N ASP A 47 -2.30 7.89 -4.13
CA ASP A 47 -1.13 8.70 -3.80
C ASP A 47 0.21 8.09 -4.26
N GLU A 48 1.22 8.96 -4.30
CA GLU A 48 2.62 8.68 -4.65
C GLU A 48 3.22 7.48 -3.89
N TYR A 49 2.81 7.26 -2.64
CA TYR A 49 3.30 6.17 -1.81
C TYR A 49 2.76 4.82 -2.28
N CYS A 50 1.54 4.80 -2.81
CA CYS A 50 0.96 3.61 -3.42
C CYS A 50 1.70 3.28 -4.73
N TRP A 51 2.07 4.32 -5.48
CA TRP A 51 2.86 4.19 -6.71
C TRP A 51 4.27 3.66 -6.46
N VAL A 52 4.98 4.20 -5.46
CA VAL A 52 6.33 3.74 -5.10
C VAL A 52 6.30 2.29 -4.61
N PHE A 53 5.23 1.89 -3.90
CA PHE A 53 5.07 0.52 -3.46
C PHE A 53 4.86 -0.43 -4.64
N SER A 54 4.06 -0.05 -5.64
CA SER A 54 3.92 -0.81 -6.89
C SER A 54 5.27 -0.96 -7.62
N LEU A 55 6.08 0.10 -7.64
CA LEU A 55 7.43 0.08 -8.21
C LEU A 55 8.34 -0.93 -7.50
N ILE A 56 8.42 -0.83 -6.16
CA ILE A 56 9.17 -1.76 -5.33
C ILE A 56 8.63 -3.19 -5.49
N LYS A 57 7.31 -3.36 -5.62
CA LYS A 57 6.69 -4.68 -5.82
C LYS A 57 7.07 -5.33 -7.16
N ALA A 58 7.18 -4.52 -8.21
CA ALA A 58 7.57 -4.99 -9.53
C ALA A 58 9.07 -5.29 -9.65
N GLY A 59 9.92 -4.49 -8.99
CA GLY A 59 11.36 -4.50 -9.27
C GLY A 59 12.30 -4.19 -8.10
N ALA A 60 11.89 -4.35 -6.83
CA ALA A 60 12.73 -4.04 -5.66
C ALA A 60 14.18 -4.56 -5.76
N SER A 61 14.37 -5.77 -6.27
CA SER A 61 15.70 -6.40 -6.35
C SER A 61 16.59 -5.83 -7.44
N GLN A 62 16.05 -5.05 -8.39
CA GLN A 62 16.80 -4.40 -9.46
C GLN A 62 17.05 -2.91 -9.20
N ILE A 63 16.46 -2.35 -8.15
CA ILE A 63 16.62 -0.95 -7.79
C ILE A 63 17.87 -0.81 -6.92
N ASP A 64 18.95 -0.32 -7.53
CA ASP A 64 20.22 -0.04 -6.84
C ASP A 64 20.17 1.33 -6.13
N ASN A 65 19.68 2.36 -6.84
CA ASN A 65 19.61 3.73 -6.32
C ASN A 65 18.17 4.24 -6.30
N THR A 66 17.56 4.30 -5.10
CA THR A 66 16.19 4.79 -4.89
C THR A 66 15.95 6.21 -5.41
N ARG A 67 16.99 7.07 -5.36
CA ARG A 67 16.94 8.44 -5.87
C ARG A 67 16.72 8.53 -7.38
N ASP A 68 17.18 7.55 -8.16
CA ASP A 68 16.92 7.48 -9.61
C ASP A 68 15.42 7.30 -9.92
N TYR A 69 14.69 6.80 -8.92
CA TYR A 69 13.26 6.58 -8.98
C TYR A 69 12.43 7.69 -8.34
N GLY A 70 13.06 8.76 -7.88
CA GLY A 70 12.36 9.90 -7.27
C GLY A 70 11.92 9.67 -5.82
N PHE A 71 12.47 8.69 -5.12
CA PHE A 71 12.17 8.46 -3.70
C PHE A 71 13.42 8.20 -2.88
N GLU A 72 13.31 8.38 -1.57
CA GLU A 72 14.39 8.17 -0.62
C GLU A 72 13.89 7.36 0.57
N VAL A 73 14.66 6.34 0.95
CA VAL A 73 14.40 5.56 2.16
C VAL A 73 14.92 6.33 3.37
N ALA A 74 14.19 6.28 4.49
CA ALA A 74 14.59 6.92 5.74
C ALA A 74 15.91 6.31 6.27
N MET A 75 16.66 7.09 7.06
CA MET A 75 18.01 6.70 7.50
C MET A 75 18.03 5.36 8.24
N ASP A 76 17.06 5.12 9.12
CA ASP A 76 16.89 3.85 9.85
C ASP A 76 16.73 2.62 8.96
N TYR A 77 16.31 2.80 7.70
CA TYR A 77 16.01 1.71 6.78
C TYR A 77 16.92 1.69 5.55
N ARG A 78 17.88 2.61 5.44
CA ARG A 78 18.77 2.70 4.26
C ARG A 78 19.70 1.49 4.12
N ASP A 79 20.06 0.86 5.24
CA ASP A 79 20.90 -0.35 5.25
C ASP A 79 20.12 -1.63 4.86
N LEU A 80 18.79 -1.54 4.85
CA LEU A 80 17.94 -2.68 4.51
C LEU A 80 17.74 -2.77 2.99
N PRO A 81 17.79 -3.99 2.42
CA PRO A 81 17.44 -4.17 1.02
C PRO A 81 15.97 -3.82 0.80
N LEU A 82 15.66 -3.23 -0.36
CA LEU A 82 14.29 -2.84 -0.72
C LEU A 82 13.31 -4.01 -0.69
N ALA A 83 13.78 -5.23 -0.98
CA ALA A 83 12.99 -6.45 -0.83
C ALA A 83 12.55 -6.67 0.64
N ALA A 84 13.45 -6.48 1.61
CA ALA A 84 13.09 -6.60 3.03
C ALA A 84 12.18 -5.45 3.48
N LEU A 85 12.41 -4.23 2.98
CA LEU A 85 11.53 -3.08 3.24
C LEU A 85 10.10 -3.37 2.76
N ARG A 86 9.98 -3.90 1.55
CA ARG A 86 8.70 -4.35 0.98
C ARG A 86 8.03 -5.37 1.88
N GLU A 87 8.74 -6.40 2.33
CA GLU A 87 8.16 -7.44 3.20
C GLU A 87 7.71 -6.90 4.56
N GLN A 88 8.39 -5.88 5.10
CA GLN A 88 7.92 -5.20 6.31
C GLN A 88 6.63 -4.43 6.06
N ILE A 89 6.57 -3.66 4.96
CA ILE A 89 5.38 -2.91 4.58
C ILE A 89 4.21 -3.85 4.33
N ASP A 90 4.43 -4.96 3.63
CA ASP A 90 3.42 -5.97 3.32
C ASP A 90 2.86 -6.61 4.60
N ARG A 91 3.73 -6.95 5.57
CA ARG A 91 3.31 -7.45 6.87
C ARG A 91 2.50 -6.43 7.68
N GLU A 92 2.96 -5.19 7.78
CA GLU A 92 2.21 -4.12 8.47
C GLU A 92 0.84 -3.89 7.81
N PHE A 93 0.83 -3.81 6.49
CA PHE A 93 -0.40 -3.67 5.71
C PHE A 93 -1.34 -4.85 5.91
N TYR A 94 -0.82 -6.08 5.94
CA TYR A 94 -1.60 -7.29 6.18
C TYR A 94 -2.20 -7.32 7.58
N THR A 95 -1.43 -6.94 8.62
CA THR A 95 -1.93 -6.83 9.99
C THR A 95 -3.02 -5.77 10.13
N LEU A 96 -2.82 -4.58 9.54
CA LEU A 96 -3.84 -3.52 9.52
C LEU A 96 -5.10 -3.95 8.77
N SER A 97 -4.91 -4.63 7.64
CA SER A 97 -5.99 -5.18 6.83
C SER A 97 -6.75 -6.27 7.57
N GLN A 98 -6.08 -7.20 8.24
CA GLN A 98 -6.71 -8.21 9.09
C GLN A 98 -7.50 -7.57 10.22
N ALA A 99 -6.89 -6.67 10.99
CA ALA A 99 -7.58 -6.02 12.10
C ALA A 99 -8.83 -5.25 11.64
N HIS A 100 -8.80 -4.63 10.46
CA HIS A 100 -9.97 -4.00 9.84
C HIS A 100 -10.97 -5.03 9.31
N TYR A 101 -10.49 -6.11 8.69
CA TYR A 101 -11.31 -7.18 8.13
C TYR A 101 -12.03 -7.98 9.22
N GLU A 102 -11.41 -8.28 10.35
CA GLU A 102 -12.06 -8.91 11.51
C GLU A 102 -13.18 -8.00 12.03
N ARG A 103 -12.92 -6.70 12.16
CA ARG A 103 -13.92 -5.72 12.62
C ARG A 103 -15.09 -5.56 11.64
N TYR A 104 -14.82 -5.51 10.34
CA TYR A 104 -15.86 -5.40 9.31
C TYR A 104 -16.59 -6.74 9.09
N MET A 105 -15.83 -7.83 9.12
CA MET A 105 -16.20 -9.24 9.33
C MET A 105 -17.36 -9.42 10.31
N LEU A 106 -17.00 -9.21 11.57
CA LEU A 106 -17.89 -9.34 12.72
C LEU A 106 -19.07 -8.39 12.63
N THR A 107 -18.90 -7.19 12.08
CA THR A 107 -20.00 -6.24 11.92
C THR A 107 -20.97 -6.68 10.81
N ALA A 108 -20.47 -7.14 9.66
CA ALA A 108 -21.30 -7.65 8.56
C ALA A 108 -22.02 -8.96 8.94
N ASP A 109 -21.37 -9.82 9.71
CA ASP A 109 -21.95 -11.05 10.26
C ASP A 109 -23.02 -10.75 11.32
N LEU A 110 -22.81 -9.77 12.21
CA LEU A 110 -23.82 -9.31 13.19
C LEU A 110 -25.11 -8.81 12.52
N PHE A 111 -24.98 -8.10 11.40
CA PHE A 111 -26.13 -7.60 10.64
C PHE A 111 -26.78 -8.68 9.75
N ALA A 112 -26.03 -9.71 9.34
CA ALA A 112 -26.59 -10.87 8.63
C ALA A 112 -27.36 -11.82 9.56
N ALA A 113 -26.87 -12.01 10.80
CA ALA A 113 -27.51 -12.85 11.80
C ALA A 113 -28.82 -12.25 12.38
N SER A 114 -29.00 -10.93 12.32
CA SER A 114 -30.18 -10.25 12.85
C SER A 114 -31.41 -10.26 11.93
N SER A 115 -31.30 -10.86 10.74
CA SER A 115 -32.40 -10.93 9.74
C SER A 115 -33.12 -12.30 9.71
N GLY A 116 -32.76 -13.22 10.61
CA GLY A 116 -33.17 -14.63 10.57
C GLY A 116 -34.07 -15.10 11.72
N GLN A 117 -34.72 -14.20 12.46
CA GLN A 117 -35.74 -14.56 13.46
C GLN A 117 -36.91 -13.57 13.38
N ALA A 118 -37.76 -13.75 12.38
CA ALA A 118 -39.16 -13.34 12.46
C ALA A 118 -39.98 -14.54 11.97
N GLU A 119 -40.72 -15.06 12.92
CA GLU A 119 -41.59 -16.25 12.96
C GLU A 119 -42.65 -16.29 11.85
#